data_AF-A0A1I4FIN4-F1
#
_entry.id   AF-A0A1I4FIN4-F1
#
_cell.length_a   1.000
_cell.length_b   1.000
_cell.length_c   1.000
_cell.angle_alpha   90.00
_cell.angle_beta   90.00
_cell.angle_gamma   90.00
#
_symmetry.space_group_name_H-M   'P 1'
#
loop_
_entity.id
_entity.type
_entity.pdbx_description
1 polymer ?
#
loop_
_entity_poly.entity_id
_entity_poly.type
_entity_poly.pdbx_seq_one_letter_code
_entity_poly.pdbx_strand_id
1 'polypeptide(L)'
;MGARLGTADSDLADLAYLYVHCDDCGNVRRWSRARLNDAERRGYRSLPTLASKFRCVRCSERGGSGRNINLRPILKEDDDVG
;
A
#
# COMPACT_ATOMS: atom_id res chain seq x y z
N MET A 1 24.80 -10.28 16.02
CA MET A 1 23.38 -10.05 16.34
C MET A 1 22.92 -8.79 15.59
N GLY A 2 22.02 -8.96 14.61
CA GLY A 2 21.13 -7.89 14.10
C GLY A 2 21.70 -6.86 13.12
N ALA A 3 21.52 -7.09 11.82
CA ALA A 3 21.66 -6.06 10.79
C ALA A 3 20.63 -4.92 11.03
N ARG A 4 21.10 -3.68 11.20
CA ARG A 4 20.25 -2.49 11.28
C ARG A 4 20.94 -1.32 10.57
N LEU A 5 20.94 -1.35 9.25
CA LEU A 5 21.09 -0.14 8.44
C LEU A 5 19.84 -0.08 7.57
N GLY A 6 18.97 0.85 7.97
CA GLY A 6 17.64 1.03 7.43
C GLY A 6 17.67 1.24 5.92
N THR A 7 16.71 0.59 5.28
CA THR A 7 16.25 0.87 3.92
C THR A 7 15.80 2.33 3.82
N ALA A 8 16.74 3.23 3.53
CA ALA A 8 16.49 4.65 3.31
C ALA A 8 15.94 4.96 1.90
N ASP A 9 15.71 3.93 1.09
CA ASP A 9 15.28 4.05 -0.31
C ASP A 9 14.02 3.20 -0.51
N SER A 10 12.93 3.63 0.11
CA SER A 10 11.63 3.01 -0.10
C SER A 10 10.59 4.11 -0.06
N ASP A 11 9.89 4.31 -1.18
CA ASP A 11 8.82 5.30 -1.29
C ASP A 11 7.72 5.08 -0.24
N LEU A 12 7.61 3.85 0.26
CA LEU A 12 6.69 3.49 1.33
C LEU A 12 7.10 4.04 2.69
N ALA A 13 8.38 4.37 2.92
CA ALA A 13 8.91 4.81 4.22
C ALA A 13 8.36 6.17 4.65
N ASP A 14 8.03 7.03 3.68
CA ASP A 14 7.49 8.36 3.91
C ASP A 14 5.97 8.37 4.15
N LEU A 15 5.29 7.29 3.78
CA LEU A 15 3.84 7.18 3.92
C LEU A 15 3.40 6.99 5.38
N ALA A 16 2.41 7.77 5.83
CA ALA A 16 1.66 7.52 7.05
C ALA A 16 0.60 6.43 6.82
N TYR A 17 -0.18 6.59 5.75
CA TYR A 17 -1.27 5.69 5.37
C TYR A 17 -1.30 5.47 3.86
N LEU A 18 -1.83 4.32 3.45
CA LEU A 18 -2.10 4.04 2.05
C LEU A 18 -3.56 3.61 1.90
N TYR A 19 -4.33 4.36 1.12
CA TYR A 19 -5.68 3.99 0.76
C TYR A 19 -5.66 3.19 -0.54
N VAL A 20 -6.24 1.99 -0.49
CA VAL A 20 -6.39 1.08 -1.62
C VAL A 20 -7.86 1.08 -2.01
N HIS A 21 -8.20 1.75 -3.10
CA HIS A 21 -9.55 1.86 -3.63
C HIS A 21 -9.73 0.94 -4.82
N CYS A 22 -10.76 0.11 -4.85
CA CYS A 22 -11.13 -0.64 -6.03
C CYS A 22 -12.17 0.14 -6.83
N ASP A 23 -11.80 0.57 -8.03
CA ASP A 23 -12.67 1.37 -8.89
C ASP A 23 -13.84 0.55 -9.47
N ASP A 24 -13.65 -0.76 -9.62
CA ASP A 24 -14.66 -1.69 -10.15
C ASP A 24 -15.86 -1.92 -9.20
N CYS A 25 -15.61 -1.99 -7.88
CA CYS A 25 -16.66 -2.29 -6.89
C CYS A 25 -16.79 -1.24 -5.78
N GLY A 26 -16.00 -0.17 -5.81
CA GLY A 26 -15.95 0.88 -4.78
C GLY A 26 -15.33 0.44 -3.45
N ASN A 27 -14.72 -0.75 -3.38
CA ASN A 27 -14.21 -1.26 -2.10
C ASN A 27 -12.93 -0.51 -1.68
N VAL A 28 -12.93 0.03 -0.47
CA VAL A 28 -11.79 0.78 0.07
C VAL A 28 -11.13 0.02 1.21
N ARG A 29 -9.80 -0.03 1.22
CA ARG A 29 -9.00 -0.56 2.32
C ARG A 29 -7.91 0.44 2.70
N ARG A 30 -7.87 0.78 3.98
CA ARG A 30 -6.76 1.55 4.56
C ARG A 30 -5.66 0.60 5.00
N TRP A 31 -4.42 0.93 4.64
CA TRP A 31 -3.21 0.31 5.13
C TRP A 31 -2.53 1.26 6.09
N SER A 32 -2.44 0.85 7.35
CA SER A 32 -1.69 1.56 8.38
C SER A 32 -0.19 1.41 8.16
N ARG A 33 0.59 2.30 8.77
CA ARG A 33 2.06 2.24 8.79
C ARG A 33 2.62 0.85 9.13
N ALA A 34 2.01 0.14 10.09
CA ALA A 34 2.43 -1.22 10.46
C ALA A 34 2.36 -2.21 9.27
N ARG A 35 1.32 -2.12 8.44
CA ARG A 35 1.17 -2.95 7.23
C ARG A 35 2.14 -2.56 6.13
N LEU A 36 2.41 -1.26 5.97
CA LEU A 36 3.41 -0.76 5.02
C LEU A 36 4.81 -1.27 5.40
N ASN A 37 5.19 -1.17 6.67
CA ASN A 37 6.44 -1.73 7.18
C ASN A 37 6.53 -3.25 6.95
N ASP A 38 5.43 -4.01 7.12
CA ASP A 38 5.42 -5.44 6.81
C ASP A 38 5.64 -5.72 5.32
N ALA A 39 5.05 -4.91 4.44
CA ALA A 39 5.29 -5.01 3.00
C ALA A 39 6.72 -4.65 2.61
N GLU A 40 7.31 -3.61 3.22
CA GLU A 40 8.72 -3.27 3.04
C GLU A 40 9.63 -4.45 3.44
N ARG A 41 9.34 -5.10 4.58
CA ARG A 41 10.06 -6.32 5.02
C ARG A 41 9.94 -7.49 4.06
N ARG A 42 8.82 -7.58 3.32
CA ARG A 42 8.62 -8.58 2.26
C ARG A 42 9.31 -8.22 0.94
N GLY A 43 9.95 -7.05 0.86
CA GLY A 43 10.68 -6.59 -0.33
C GLY A 43 9.90 -5.64 -1.23
N TYR A 44 8.70 -5.20 -0.85
CA TYR A 44 7.97 -4.18 -1.59
C TYR A 44 8.51 -2.80 -1.23
N ARG A 45 9.36 -2.22 -2.08
CA ARG A 45 10.02 -0.94 -1.81
C ARG A 45 9.33 0.28 -2.42
N SER A 46 8.50 0.07 -3.43
CA SER A 46 7.84 1.15 -4.18
C SER A 46 6.35 0.91 -4.38
N LEU A 47 5.58 1.99 -4.41
CA LEU A 47 4.14 2.00 -4.69
C LEU A 47 3.72 1.25 -5.96
N PRO A 48 4.34 1.43 -7.15
CA PRO A 48 3.94 0.70 -8.36
C PRO A 48 4.14 -0.82 -8.24
N THR A 49 5.19 -1.27 -7.56
CA THR A 49 5.42 -2.70 -7.29
C THR A 49 4.35 -3.26 -6.35
N LEU A 50 3.95 -2.48 -5.34
CA LEU A 50 2.88 -2.82 -4.43
C LEU A 50 1.51 -2.84 -5.14
N ALA A 51 1.22 -1.83 -5.97
CA ALA A 51 0.03 -1.71 -6.82
C ALA A 51 -0.16 -2.95 -7.69
N SER A 52 0.90 -3.40 -8.33
CA SER A 52 0.89 -4.56 -9.22
C SER A 52 0.54 -5.88 -8.51
N LYS A 53 0.66 -5.93 -7.17
CA LYS A 53 0.25 -7.09 -6.37
C LYS A 53 -1.13 -6.97 -5.76
N PHE A 54 -1.70 -5.76 -5.72
CA PHE A 54 -3.04 -5.60 -5.19
C PHE A 54 -4.07 -6.20 -6.12
N ARG A 55 -4.99 -6.95 -5.52
CA ARG A 55 -6.17 -7.48 -6.20
C ARG A 55 -7.36 -7.35 -5.25
N CYS A 56 -8.47 -6.83 -5.76
CA CYS A 56 -9.72 -6.82 -5.02
C CYS A 56 -10.27 -8.25 -4.98
N VAL A 57 -10.25 -8.85 -3.79
CA VAL A 57 -10.79 -10.20 -3.57
C VAL A 57 -12.26 -10.25 -3.96
N ARG A 58 -13.05 -9.24 -3.60
CA ARG A 58 -14.48 -9.17 -3.91
C ARG A 58 -14.77 -9.21 -5.42
N CYS A 59 -14.00 -8.48 -6.23
CA CYS A 59 -14.13 -8.53 -7.69
C CYS A 59 -13.62 -9.87 -8.24
N SER A 60 -12.52 -10.37 -7.70
CA SER A 60 -11.94 -11.66 -8.10
C SER A 60 -12.90 -12.83 -7.85
N GLU A 61 -13.59 -12.84 -6.71
CA GLU A 61 -14.58 -13.88 -6.36
C GLU A 61 -15.85 -13.80 -7.21
N ARG A 62 -16.18 -12.60 -7.72
CA ARG A 62 -17.29 -12.38 -8.65
C ARG A 62 -16.96 -12.72 -10.11
N GLY A 63 -15.76 -13.22 -10.39
CA GLY A 63 -15.30 -13.54 -11.75
C GLY A 63 -14.67 -12.36 -12.51
N GLY A 64 -14.50 -11.21 -11.88
CA GLY A 64 -13.77 -10.07 -12.44
C GLY A 64 -12.25 -10.20 -12.29
N SER A 65 -11.49 -9.36 -13.01
CA SER A 65 -10.01 -9.36 -12.90
C SER A 65 -9.51 -8.86 -11.53
N GLY A 66 -10.30 -8.00 -10.87
CA GLY A 66 -9.97 -7.37 -9.58
C GLY A 66 -8.69 -6.52 -9.60
N ARG A 67 -8.22 -6.13 -10.78
CA ARG A 67 -6.98 -5.35 -10.99
C ARG A 67 -7.19 -3.85 -11.12
N ASN A 68 -8.45 -3.40 -11.18
CA ASN A 68 -8.78 -1.99 -11.24
C ASN A 68 -8.68 -1.37 -9.82
N ILE A 69 -7.44 -1.21 -9.36
CA ILE A 69 -7.09 -0.74 -8.03
C ILE A 69 -6.36 0.61 -8.16
N ASN A 70 -6.89 1.61 -7.49
CA ASN A 70 -6.30 2.91 -7.34
C ASN A 70 -5.66 3.03 -5.95
N LEU A 71 -4.43 3.54 -5.90
CA LEU A 71 -3.68 3.74 -4.66
C LEU A 71 -3.59 5.23 -4.37
N ARG A 72 -4.00 5.64 -3.17
CA ARG A 72 -3.81 6.99 -2.66
C ARG A 72 -2.85 6.96 -1.47
N PRO A 73 -1.57 7.25 -1.68
CA PRO A 73 -0.62 7.44 -0.59
C PRO A 73 -0.92 8.72 0.19
N ILE A 74 -0.79 8.68 1.50
CA ILE A 74 -0.81 9.84 2.39
C ILE A 74 0.54 9.92 3.08
N LEU A 75 1.24 11.03 2.88
CA LEU A 75 2.57 11.29 3.46
C LEU A 75 2.41 11.64 4.94
N LYS A 76 3.45 11.37 5.74
CA LYS A 76 3.46 11.77 7.16
C LYS A 76 3.35 13.28 7.35
N GLU A 77 3.92 14.05 6.42
CA GLU A 77 3.86 15.51 6.45
C GLU A 77 2.44 16.05 6.21
N ASP A 78 1.59 15.30 5.50
CA ASP A 78 0.19 15.69 5.20
C ASP A 78 -0.76 15.37 6.37
N ASP A 79 -0.39 14.43 7.25
CA ASP A 79 -1.16 14.03 8.44
C ASP A 79 -1.04 15.04 9.59
N ASP A 80 0.03 15.86 9.62
CA ASP A 80 0.32 16.83 10.70
C ASP A 80 -0.48 18.15 10.58
N VAL A 81 -1.22 18.35 9.48
CA VAL A 81 -2.07 19.54 9.24
C VAL A 81 -3.54 19.29 9.65
N GLY A 82 -3.76 18.43 10.66
CA GLY A 82 -5.09 18.04 11.17
C GLY A 82 -5.32 18.42 12.62
#